data_AF-A0A3C0WEB1-F1
#
_entry.id   AF-A0A3C0WEB1-F1
#
_cell.length_a   1.000
_cell.length_b   1.000
_cell.length_c   1.000
_cell.angle_alpha   90.00
_cell.angle_beta   90.00
_cell.angle_gamma   90.00
#
_symmetry.space_group_name_H-M   'P 1'
#
loop_
_entity.id
_entity.type
_entity.pdbx_description
1 polymer ?
#
loop_
_entity_poly.entity_id
_entity_poly.type
_entity_poly.pdbx_seq_one_letter_code
_entity_poly.pdbx_strand_id
1 'polypeptide(L)'
;MHKHKTGLTRRESLQVGYSGLMGLGLPSILAGQARAETSEQYNAVLKGKKPKQVIIVFCTGAISHHDTFDMKPDAPAEVRGDFNPIQTS
;
A
#
# COMPACT_ATOMS: atom_id res chain seq x y z
N MET A 1 32.93 23.39 -22.74
CA MET A 1 33.09 24.54 -21.83
C MET A 1 31.73 25.17 -21.58
N HIS A 2 31.14 24.93 -20.41
CA HIS A 2 29.85 25.51 -20.02
C HIS A 2 30.07 26.99 -19.65
N LYS A 3 29.70 27.93 -20.52
CA LYS A 3 29.75 29.37 -20.23
C LYS A 3 28.56 29.73 -19.32
N HIS A 4 28.80 29.96 -18.02
CA HIS A 4 27.83 30.65 -17.18
C HIS A 4 27.76 32.11 -17.62
N LYS A 5 26.58 32.55 -18.07
CA LYS A 5 26.31 33.98 -18.25
C LYS A 5 26.34 34.61 -16.85
N THR A 6 27.08 35.69 -16.68
CA THR A 6 27.18 36.43 -15.42
C THR A 6 25.81 36.94 -14.99
N GLY A 7 25.14 36.21 -14.09
CA GLY A 7 23.82 36.50 -13.54
C GLY A 7 23.19 35.25 -12.94
N LEU A 8 22.42 35.39 -11.86
CA LEU A 8 21.67 34.28 -11.26
C LEU A 8 20.59 33.80 -12.23
N THR A 9 20.81 32.65 -12.86
CA THR A 9 19.82 32.05 -13.73
C THR A 9 18.71 31.41 -12.89
N ARG A 10 17.49 31.34 -13.44
CA ARG A 10 16.34 30.67 -12.80
C ARG A 10 16.67 29.23 -12.35
N ARG A 11 17.54 28.53 -13.08
CA ARG A 11 17.96 27.17 -12.74
C ARG A 11 18.84 27.14 -11.48
N GLU A 12 19.78 28.07 -11.36
CA GLU A 12 20.64 28.17 -10.18
C GLU A 12 19.84 28.56 -8.94
N SER A 13 18.89 29.49 -9.06
CA SER A 13 18.03 29.87 -7.93
C SER A 13 17.14 28.70 -7.47
N LEU A 14 16.57 27.92 -8.40
CA LEU A 14 15.81 26.72 -8.07
C LEU A 14 16.69 25.63 -7.45
N GLN A 15 17.90 25.42 -7.96
CA GLN A 15 18.82 24.42 -7.44
C GLN A 15 19.28 24.75 -6.03
N VAL A 16 19.64 26.00 -5.76
CA VAL A 16 20.05 26.47 -4.42
C VAL A 16 18.87 26.42 -3.46
N GLY A 17 17.68 26.89 -3.88
CA GLY A 17 16.47 26.86 -3.06
C GLY A 17 16.05 25.43 -2.67
N TYR A 18 16.05 24.50 -3.63
CA TYR A 18 15.75 23.10 -3.37
C TYR A 18 16.79 22.43 -2.46
N SER A 19 18.08 22.70 -2.69
CA SER A 19 19.16 22.13 -1.87
C SER A 19 19.11 22.65 -0.42
N GLY A 20 18.78 23.93 -0.22
CA GLY A 20 18.58 24.50 1.12
C GLY A 20 17.36 23.91 1.83
N LEU A 21 16.22 23.78 1.12
CA LEU A 21 15.01 23.18 1.68
C LEU A 21 15.26 21.72 2.09
N MET A 22 15.89 20.93 1.23
CA MET A 22 16.26 19.54 1.54
C MET A 22 17.27 19.46 2.69
N GLY A 23 18.31 20.31 2.69
CA GLY A 23 19.33 20.31 3.75
C GLY A 23 18.74 20.61 5.14
N LEU A 24 17.75 21.50 5.23
CA LEU A 24 17.08 21.84 6.49
C LEU A 24 15.97 20.85 6.87
N GLY A 25 15.27 20.26 5.90
CA GLY A 25 14.14 19.36 6.12
C GLY A 25 14.49 17.87 6.26
N LEU A 26 15.59 17.40 5.65
CA LEU A 26 15.98 15.99 5.69
C LEU A 26 16.24 15.47 7.12
N PRO A 27 16.97 16.18 8.00
CA PRO A 27 17.23 15.68 9.36
C PRO A 27 15.96 15.47 10.17
N SER A 28 14.95 16.34 10.02
CA SER A 28 13.68 16.21 10.74
C SER A 28 12.82 15.07 10.19
N ILE A 29 12.85 14.85 8.88
CA ILE A 29 12.20 13.69 8.24
C ILE A 29 12.83 12.38 8.73
N LEU A 30 14.17 12.26 8.67
CA LEU A 30 14.88 11.06 9.12
C LEU A 30 14.69 10.81 10.63
N ALA A 31 14.71 11.86 11.44
CA ALA A 31 14.40 11.75 12.86
C ALA A 31 12.95 11.32 13.11
N GLY A 32 12.00 11.78 12.30
CA GLY A 32 10.61 11.33 12.34
C GLY A 32 10.47 9.84 11.99
N GLN A 33 11.17 9.36 10.96
CA GLN A 33 11.20 7.94 10.59
C GLN A 33 11.80 7.07 11.71
N ALA A 34 12.94 7.46 12.28
CA ALA A 34 13.57 6.73 13.39
C ALA A 34 12.66 6.67 14.65
N ARG A 35 11.90 7.73 14.94
CA ARG A 35 10.91 7.74 16.02
C ARG A 35 9.70 6.87 15.71
N ALA A 36 9.27 6.80 14.45
CA ALA A 36 8.22 5.89 14.03
C ALA A 36 8.67 4.43 14.16
N GLU A 37 9.91 4.10 13.80
CA GLU A 37 10.47 2.75 13.96
C GLU A 37 10.58 2.31 15.43
N THR A 38 10.87 3.24 16.34
CA THR A 38 10.96 2.97 17.78
C THR A 38 9.62 3.08 18.51
N SER A 39 8.60 3.68 17.90
CA SER A 39 7.25 3.72 18.43
C SER A 39 6.69 2.30 18.56
N GLU A 40 6.43 1.87 19.79
CA GLU A 40 5.74 0.61 20.08
C GLU A 40 4.37 0.54 19.39
N GLN A 41 3.73 1.69 19.10
CA GLN A 41 2.46 1.77 18.37
C GLN A 41 2.62 1.50 16.87
N TYR A 42 3.67 2.00 16.22
CA TYR A 42 3.97 1.63 14.82
C TYR A 42 4.34 0.15 14.71
N ASN A 43 5.14 -0.36 15.65
CA ASN A 43 5.43 -1.77 15.77
C ASN A 43 4.19 -2.60 16.11
N ALA A 44 3.21 -2.09 16.86
CA ALA A 44 1.95 -2.76 17.16
C ALA A 44 1.01 -2.81 15.94
N VAL A 45 0.98 -1.76 15.12
CA VAL A 45 0.22 -1.74 13.85
C VAL A 45 0.82 -2.71 12.84
N LEU A 46 2.16 -2.82 12.76
CA LEU A 46 2.84 -3.82 11.91
C LEU A 46 2.90 -5.24 12.53
N LYS A 47 2.90 -5.37 13.86
CA LYS A 47 2.67 -6.64 14.58
C LYS A 47 1.19 -7.04 14.57
N GLY A 48 0.30 -6.14 14.17
CA GLY A 48 -1.09 -6.40 13.79
C GLY A 48 -1.11 -7.26 12.52
N LYS A 49 -0.74 -8.53 12.70
CA LYS A 49 -0.83 -9.65 11.75
C LYS A 49 -0.59 -9.22 10.29
N LYS A 50 0.69 -9.07 9.91
CA LYS A 50 1.05 -9.28 8.50
C LYS A 50 0.39 -10.61 8.08
N PRO A 51 -0.45 -10.65 7.03
CA PRO A 51 -1.12 -11.86 6.62
C PRO A 51 -0.04 -12.90 6.32
N LYS A 52 0.00 -13.97 7.13
CA LYS A 52 1.05 -14.99 7.04
C LYS A 52 0.97 -15.76 5.72
N GLN A 53 -0.21 -15.77 5.09
CA GLN A 53 -0.52 -16.54 3.89
C GLN A 53 -1.54 -15.75 3.05
N VAL A 54 -1.37 -15.76 1.73
CA VAL A 54 -2.27 -15.14 0.75
C VAL A 54 -2.61 -16.19 -0.29
N ILE A 55 -3.90 -16.36 -0.59
CA ILE A 55 -4.39 -17.20 -1.68
C ILE A 55 -4.84 -16.27 -2.79
N ILE A 56 -4.28 -16.44 -4.00
CA ILE A 56 -4.70 -15.72 -5.20
C ILE A 56 -5.52 -16.67 -6.06
N VAL A 57 -6.80 -16.36 -6.24
CA VAL A 57 -7.72 -17.13 -7.07
C VAL A 57 -7.89 -16.40 -8.41
N PHE A 58 -7.49 -17.05 -9.50
CA PHE A 58 -7.64 -16.51 -10.85
C PHE A 58 -8.92 -17.05 -11.51
N CYS A 59 -9.95 -16.21 -11.60
CA CYS A 59 -11.21 -16.56 -12.26
C CYS A 59 -11.19 -16.06 -13.72
N THR A 60 -10.73 -16.89 -14.65
CA THR A 60 -10.83 -16.58 -16.09
C THR A 60 -12.29 -16.62 -16.52
N GLY A 61 -12.90 -15.47 -16.79
CA GLY A 61 -14.31 -15.38 -17.19
C GLY A 61 -15.28 -14.90 -16.10
N ALA A 62 -14.76 -14.24 -15.06
CA ALA A 62 -15.50 -13.79 -13.86
C ALA A 62 -15.92 -14.94 -12.93
N ILE A 63 -16.34 -14.57 -11.72
CA ILE A 63 -16.84 -15.51 -10.71
C ILE A 63 -18.36 -15.57 -10.77
N SER A 64 -18.94 -16.76 -10.59
CA SER A 64 -20.38 -16.91 -10.46
C SER A 64 -20.88 -16.17 -9.21
N HIS A 65 -21.97 -15.42 -9.36
CA HIS A 65 -22.60 -14.73 -8.23
C HIS A 65 -23.13 -15.72 -7.17
N HIS A 66 -23.54 -16.92 -7.62
CA HIS A 66 -24.02 -17.98 -6.74
C HIS A 66 -22.89 -18.51 -5.83
N ASP A 67 -21.65 -18.51 -6.31
CA ASP A 67 -20.50 -19.07 -5.59
C ASP A 67 -19.83 -18.07 -4.64
N THR A 68 -20.16 -16.77 -4.75
CA THR A 68 -19.53 -15.70 -3.95
C THR A 68 -20.48 -14.97 -3.03
N PHE A 69 -21.56 -14.42 -3.56
CA PHE A 69 -22.35 -13.41 -2.85
C PHE A 69 -23.71 -13.92 -2.35
N ASP A 70 -24.30 -14.92 -3.01
CA ASP A 70 -25.65 -15.41 -2.69
C ASP A 70 -25.74 -16.94 -2.81
N MET A 71 -24.87 -17.66 -2.11
CA MET A 71 -24.98 -19.11 -2.03
C MET A 71 -26.31 -19.50 -1.39
N LYS A 72 -27.02 -20.46 -2.00
CA LYS A 72 -28.31 -20.96 -1.50
C LYS A 72 -28.15 -22.38 -0.95
N PRO A 73 -27.51 -22.56 0.22
CA PRO A 73 -27.16 -23.87 0.76
C PRO A 73 -28.37 -24.81 0.93
N ASP A 74 -29.56 -24.23 1.12
CA ASP A 74 -30.82 -24.95 1.32
C ASP A 74 -31.62 -25.17 0.01
N ALA A 75 -31.14 -24.65 -1.13
CA ALA A 75 -31.80 -24.87 -2.41
C ALA A 75 -31.56 -26.30 -2.95
N PRO A 76 -32.45 -26.80 -3.84
CA PRO A 76 -32.25 -28.06 -4.53
C PRO A 76 -30.91 -28.11 -5.28
N ALA A 77 -30.39 -29.33 -5.45
CA ALA A 77 -29.06 -29.57 -6.03
C ALA A 77 -28.90 -28.99 -7.43
N GLU A 78 -29.99 -28.89 -8.19
CA GLU A 78 -30.00 -28.31 -9.54
C GLU A 78 -29.75 -26.81 -9.56
N VAL A 79 -30.00 -26.12 -8.43
CA VAL A 79 -29.91 -24.66 -8.34
C VAL A 79 -28.70 -24.25 -7.51
N ARG A 80 -28.48 -24.88 -6.34
CA ARG A 80 -27.55 -24.49 -5.26
C ARG A 80 -26.08 -24.23 -5.64
N GLY A 81 -25.61 -24.74 -6.76
CA GLY A 81 -24.19 -24.74 -7.10
C GLY A 81 -23.42 -25.86 -6.37
N ASP A 82 -22.16 -26.07 -6.76
CA ASP A 82 -21.38 -27.24 -6.35
C ASP A 82 -20.69 -27.07 -4.98
N PHE A 83 -20.61 -25.85 -4.46
CA PHE A 83 -19.88 -25.52 -3.24
C PHE A 83 -20.80 -25.50 -2.01
N ASN A 84 -20.23 -25.86 -0.85
CA ASN A 84 -20.89 -25.74 0.45
C ASN A 84 -20.17 -24.69 1.31
N PRO A 85 -20.91 -23.91 2.14
CA PRO A 85 -20.29 -22.95 3.05
C PRO A 85 -19.43 -23.65 4.08
N ILE A 86 -18.36 -22.98 4.49
CA ILE A 86 -17.60 -23.34 5.70
C ILE A 86 -17.82 -22.27 6.76
N GLN A 87 -17.85 -22.67 8.02
CA GLN A 87 -17.98 -21.74 9.14
C GLN A 87 -16.66 -20.96 9.30
N THR A 88 -16.74 -19.63 9.24
CA THR A 88 -15.60 -18.74 9.52
C THR A 88 -15.56 -18.38 11.01
N SER A 89 -14.35 -18.20 11.55
CA SER A 89 -14.07 -17.99 12.99
C SER A 89 -14.05 -16.52 13.41
#